data_AF-A0A7V4SU17-F1
#
_entry.id   AF-A0A7V4SU17-F1
#
_cell.length_a   1.000
_cell.length_b   1.000
_cell.length_c   1.000
_cell.angle_alpha   90.00
_cell.angle_beta   90.00
_cell.angle_gamma   90.00
#
_symmetry.space_group_name_H-M   'P 1'
#
loop_
_entity.id
_entity.type
_entity.pdbx_description
1 polymer ?
#
loop_
_entity_poly.entity_id
_entity_poly.type
_entity_poly.pdbx_seq_one_letter_code
_entity_poly.pdbx_strand_id
1 'polypeptide(L)'
;MSAAKGVRRPAGREENQLTEEFESVVCAALLHDIGKFHQRAASERESHWRVSAAFVEKFKNSFLNADLVKTLVGHHHESTQYTAESDRPSSIPDSRVRMLAYLVSRADSLSSTERSESDRSRGYQLRAALDCVFAQVNIGCSLPGDNSKYPLGILSQRPAFPEQLDADFEHPESDYEQHMDRFVDEFGRLFPQPYSGMADTLTYLLQKYLWCIPSDTQTRPRDISLADHSKVTGALAACFYRYHEENGWIEESVCDDKTSKVCLVCGDLSGIQNYIYGTASVGHGGVAKRLRGRSFKVTLLTDVIALRILRHLSLPVCCKIMSAGGQFYLLIPNTKKAKSELNEVIRSISGWMLNKYLGELSISIACEDLEPDQLKQGRFDEVLSEVRAKLAEAKLRKFEDAISAGRQVFDVEFRGRPACPVCDRRPG
;
A
#
# COMPACT_ATOMS: atom_id res chain seq x y z
N MET A 1 -11.41 -35.26 -41.74
CA MET A 1 -10.10 -34.59 -41.56
C MET A 1 -10.28 -33.12 -41.89
N SER A 2 -10.35 -32.24 -40.89
CA SER A 2 -10.35 -30.79 -41.12
C SER A 2 -9.76 -30.08 -39.91
N ALA A 3 -9.01 -29.02 -40.20
CA ALA A 3 -7.94 -28.45 -39.42
C ALA A 3 -8.40 -27.71 -38.16
N ALA A 4 -7.73 -27.98 -37.04
CA ALA A 4 -7.77 -27.16 -35.84
C ALA A 4 -6.99 -25.85 -36.09
N LYS A 5 -7.72 -24.73 -36.20
CA LYS A 5 -7.11 -23.40 -36.18
C LYS A 5 -6.66 -23.08 -34.76
N GLY A 6 -5.34 -22.99 -34.60
CA GLY A 6 -4.68 -22.61 -33.35
C GLY A 6 -5.12 -21.23 -32.87
N VAL A 7 -5.51 -21.17 -31.61
CA VAL A 7 -5.64 -19.93 -30.84
C VAL A 7 -4.24 -19.31 -30.76
N ARG A 8 -4.02 -18.22 -31.50
CA ARG A 8 -2.82 -17.40 -31.33
C ARG A 8 -2.79 -16.88 -29.90
N ARG A 9 -1.85 -17.38 -29.10
CA ARG A 9 -1.44 -16.73 -27.84
C ARG A 9 -1.00 -15.30 -28.18
N PRO A 10 -1.44 -14.27 -27.44
CA PRO A 10 -0.83 -12.96 -27.57
C PRO A 10 0.66 -13.10 -27.24
N ALA A 11 1.51 -12.46 -28.04
CA ALA A 11 2.94 -12.38 -27.80
C ALA A 11 3.21 -11.95 -26.35
N GLY A 12 4.18 -12.62 -25.72
CA GLY A 12 4.57 -12.32 -24.34
C GLY A 12 4.95 -10.85 -24.21
N ARG A 13 4.24 -10.13 -23.34
CA ARG A 13 4.80 -8.92 -22.71
C ARG A 13 6.00 -9.42 -21.90
N GLU A 14 7.18 -8.88 -22.18
CA GLU A 14 8.34 -8.99 -21.30
C GLU A 14 7.87 -8.71 -19.87
N GLU A 15 8.25 -9.58 -18.91
CA GLU A 15 8.02 -9.28 -17.50
C GLU A 15 8.65 -7.91 -17.21
N ASN A 16 7.83 -6.92 -16.81
CA ASN A 16 8.28 -5.58 -16.44
C ASN A 16 9.29 -5.70 -15.30
N GLN A 17 10.57 -5.86 -15.62
CA GLN A 17 11.63 -5.81 -14.64
C GLN A 17 11.76 -4.36 -14.17
N LEU A 18 11.57 -4.18 -12.87
CA LEU A 18 11.87 -2.92 -12.21
C LEU A 18 13.36 -2.62 -12.35
N THR A 19 13.71 -1.35 -12.61
CA THR A 19 15.13 -0.97 -12.68
C THR A 19 15.77 -1.14 -11.31
N GLU A 20 17.07 -1.46 -11.29
CA GLU A 20 17.86 -1.58 -10.06
C GLU A 20 17.73 -0.35 -9.16
N GLU A 21 17.79 0.84 -9.76
CA GLU A 21 17.69 2.11 -9.03
C GLU A 21 16.29 2.30 -8.42
N PHE A 22 15.22 2.01 -9.16
CA PHE A 22 13.84 2.12 -8.66
C PHE A 22 13.60 1.16 -7.49
N GLU A 23 13.98 -0.11 -7.64
CA GLU A 23 13.83 -1.11 -6.58
C GLU A 23 14.61 -0.68 -5.31
N SER A 24 15.82 -0.13 -5.49
CA SER A 24 16.66 0.35 -4.39
C SER A 24 16.04 1.55 -3.67
N VAL A 25 15.43 2.49 -4.39
CA VAL A 25 14.71 3.64 -3.81
C VAL A 25 13.51 3.18 -2.99
N VAL A 26 12.72 2.23 -3.50
CA VAL A 26 11.56 1.69 -2.77
C VAL A 26 12.02 0.91 -1.54
N CYS A 27 13.07 0.09 -1.64
CA CYS A 27 13.63 -0.62 -0.49
C CYS A 27 14.17 0.35 0.58
N ALA A 28 14.85 1.42 0.17
CA ALA A 28 15.34 2.45 1.08
C ALA A 28 14.18 3.16 1.79
N ALA A 29 13.13 3.54 1.06
CA ALA A 29 11.93 4.15 1.63
C ALA A 29 11.18 3.22 2.59
N LEU A 30 11.18 1.91 2.33
CA LEU A 30 10.60 0.92 3.25
C LEU A 30 11.45 0.71 4.51
N LEU A 31 12.76 0.92 4.44
CA LEU A 31 13.72 0.65 5.54
C LEU A 31 14.23 1.90 6.26
N HIS A 32 13.88 3.11 5.82
CA HIS A 32 14.45 4.36 6.34
C HIS A 32 14.41 4.44 7.87
N ASP A 33 13.31 3.97 8.46
CA ASP A 33 13.03 4.00 9.90
C ASP A 33 13.24 2.65 10.62
N ILE A 34 13.81 1.62 9.98
CA ILE A 34 14.03 0.31 10.63
C ILE A 34 14.91 0.41 11.89
N GLY A 35 15.79 1.40 11.94
CA GLY A 35 16.61 1.74 13.09
C GLY A 35 15.80 2.10 14.33
N LYS A 36 14.57 2.62 14.20
CA LYS A 36 13.67 2.85 15.35
C LYS A 36 13.31 1.55 16.06
N PHE A 37 13.11 0.47 15.31
CA PHE A 37 12.86 -0.85 15.89
C PHE A 37 14.12 -1.37 16.60
N HIS A 38 15.30 -1.17 16.01
CA HIS A 38 16.58 -1.60 16.59
C HIS A 38 16.94 -0.85 17.87
N GLN A 39 16.75 0.47 17.90
CA GLN A 39 16.97 1.29 19.09
C GLN A 39 16.12 0.82 20.28
N ARG A 40 14.89 0.35 20.02
CA ARG A 40 14.00 -0.18 21.07
C ARG A 40 14.47 -1.53 21.61
N ALA A 41 15.12 -2.33 20.77
CA ALA A 41 15.68 -3.63 21.13
C ALA A 41 17.00 -3.51 21.90
N ALA A 42 17.90 -2.58 21.56
CA ALA A 42 19.27 -2.59 22.10
C ALA A 42 19.71 -1.28 22.80
N SER A 43 18.78 -0.37 23.12
CA SER A 43 19.06 0.91 23.79
C SER A 43 20.22 1.71 23.17
N GLU A 44 20.36 1.65 21.84
CA GLU A 44 21.45 2.32 21.14
C GLU A 44 21.31 3.85 21.19
N ARG A 45 22.43 4.54 21.46
CA ARG A 45 22.49 6.01 21.50
C ARG A 45 22.72 6.65 20.12
N GLU A 46 23.03 5.85 19.11
CA GLU A 46 23.18 6.34 17.73
C GLU A 46 21.83 6.74 17.14
N SER A 47 21.85 7.61 16.13
CA SER A 47 20.64 8.03 15.44
C SER A 47 20.01 6.90 14.62
N HIS A 48 18.68 6.86 14.52
CA HIS A 48 17.98 5.77 13.85
C HIS A 48 18.39 5.64 12.37
N TRP A 49 18.65 6.73 11.66
CA TRP A 49 19.12 6.66 10.26
C TRP A 49 20.49 5.97 10.11
N ARG A 50 21.41 6.15 11.07
CA ARG A 50 22.70 5.43 11.09
C ARG A 50 22.51 3.96 11.42
N VAL A 51 21.63 3.65 12.35
CA VAL A 51 21.29 2.28 12.72
C VAL A 51 20.61 1.55 11.54
N SER A 52 19.69 2.23 10.84
CA SER A 52 19.09 1.73 9.61
C SER A 52 20.17 1.49 8.52
N ALA A 53 21.13 2.39 8.35
CA ALA A 53 22.24 2.21 7.41
C ALA A 53 23.15 1.03 7.80
N ALA A 54 23.40 0.80 9.10
CA ALA A 54 24.14 -0.34 9.60
C ALA A 54 23.39 -1.67 9.36
N PHE A 55 22.06 -1.66 9.48
CA PHE A 55 21.22 -2.80 9.12
C PHE A 55 21.38 -3.16 7.63
N VAL A 56 21.35 -2.16 6.74
CA VAL A 56 21.57 -2.38 5.30
C VAL A 56 22.98 -2.92 5.03
N GLU A 57 24.02 -2.39 5.69
CA GLU A 57 25.39 -2.91 5.56
C GLU A 57 25.50 -4.38 5.99
N LYS A 58 24.88 -4.75 7.11
CA LYS A 58 24.84 -6.13 7.61
C LYS A 58 24.23 -7.08 6.58
N PHE A 59 23.24 -6.62 5.83
CA PHE A 59 22.53 -7.38 4.79
C PHE A 59 22.83 -6.92 3.37
N LYS A 60 24.03 -6.40 3.10
CA LYS A 60 24.35 -5.84 1.77
C LYS A 60 24.14 -6.80 0.60
N ASN A 61 24.38 -8.10 0.83
CA ASN A 61 24.18 -9.13 -0.19
C ASN A 61 22.70 -9.39 -0.52
N SER A 62 21.76 -8.78 0.21
CA SER A 62 20.32 -8.91 0.00
C SER A 62 19.76 -7.91 -1.03
N PHE A 63 20.50 -6.83 -1.35
CA PHE A 63 20.02 -5.72 -2.17
C PHE A 63 20.70 -5.69 -3.54
N LEU A 64 19.96 -5.24 -4.57
CA LEU A 64 20.54 -5.06 -5.91
C LEU A 64 21.65 -3.99 -5.89
N ASN A 65 21.42 -2.89 -5.18
CA ASN A 65 22.38 -1.83 -4.97
C ASN A 65 22.45 -1.42 -3.49
N ALA A 66 23.22 -2.17 -2.71
CA ALA A 66 23.32 -1.96 -1.27
C ALA A 66 23.87 -0.58 -0.90
N ASP A 67 24.82 -0.05 -1.68
CA ASP A 67 25.42 1.26 -1.42
C ASP A 67 24.41 2.39 -1.61
N LEU A 68 23.58 2.31 -2.65
CA LEU A 68 22.49 3.25 -2.86
C LEU A 68 21.46 3.15 -1.72
N VAL A 69 20.96 1.94 -1.41
CA VAL A 69 19.99 1.75 -0.32
C VAL A 69 20.52 2.32 1.00
N LYS A 70 21.77 1.98 1.35
CA LYS A 70 22.45 2.46 2.56
C LYS A 70 22.56 3.98 2.58
N THR A 71 22.93 4.59 1.46
CA THR A 71 23.07 6.05 1.34
C THR A 71 21.73 6.74 1.55
N LEU A 72 20.68 6.29 0.86
CA LEU A 72 19.34 6.88 0.97
C LEU A 72 18.76 6.75 2.38
N VAL A 73 18.91 5.57 2.99
CA VAL A 73 18.49 5.32 4.38
C VAL A 73 19.28 6.18 5.37
N GLY A 74 20.59 6.37 5.15
CA GLY A 74 21.44 7.15 6.05
C GLY A 74 21.26 8.68 5.96
N HIS A 75 20.69 9.19 4.85
CA HIS A 75 20.65 10.62 4.55
C HIS A 75 19.24 11.17 4.32
N HIS A 76 18.17 10.51 4.78
CA HIS A 76 16.79 10.98 4.55
C HIS A 76 16.34 12.11 5.50
N HIS A 77 17.15 12.53 6.47
CA HIS A 77 16.79 13.62 7.39
C HIS A 77 17.36 14.97 6.95
N GLU A 78 16.53 16.00 6.88
CA GLU A 78 16.92 17.35 6.48
C GLU A 78 17.05 18.34 7.66
N SER A 79 16.65 17.94 8.87
CA SER A 79 16.61 18.84 10.02
C SER A 79 17.99 19.39 10.38
N THR A 80 18.12 20.72 10.42
CA THR A 80 19.36 21.36 10.83
C THR A 80 19.62 21.29 12.33
N GLN A 81 18.57 21.05 13.12
CA GLN A 81 18.62 21.03 14.58
C GLN A 81 19.10 19.68 15.13
N TYR A 82 18.73 18.58 14.48
CA TYR A 82 18.93 17.22 15.01
C TYR A 82 19.86 16.36 14.17
N THR A 83 20.11 16.73 12.91
CA THR A 83 20.90 15.93 11.96
C THR A 83 22.20 16.64 11.65
N ALA A 84 23.33 15.94 11.78
CA ALA A 84 24.64 16.44 11.39
C ALA A 84 24.66 16.75 9.88
N GLU A 85 25.41 17.76 9.45
CA GLU A 85 25.46 18.16 8.03
C GLU A 85 25.90 17.00 7.13
N SER A 86 26.82 16.15 7.60
CA SER A 86 27.28 14.94 6.93
C SER A 86 26.23 13.88 6.67
N ASP A 87 25.10 13.93 7.38
CA ASP A 87 24.04 12.92 7.35
C ASP A 87 22.79 13.48 6.64
N ARG A 88 22.88 14.66 5.99
CA ARG A 88 21.77 15.28 5.24
C ARG A 88 21.86 14.97 3.75
N PRO A 89 20.74 15.00 3.00
CA PRO A 89 20.79 14.84 1.55
C PRO A 89 21.78 15.81 0.88
N SER A 90 21.84 17.05 1.37
CA SER A 90 22.70 18.12 0.85
C SER A 90 24.20 17.79 0.84
N SER A 91 24.65 16.84 1.67
CA SER A 91 26.06 16.44 1.74
C SER A 91 26.47 15.46 0.62
N ILE A 92 25.51 14.85 -0.08
CA ILE A 92 25.77 13.86 -1.10
C ILE A 92 26.34 14.57 -2.35
N PRO A 93 27.56 14.23 -2.82
CA PRO A 93 28.17 14.91 -3.96
C PRO A 93 27.47 14.63 -5.29
N ASP A 94 27.11 13.37 -5.51
CA ASP A 94 26.44 12.93 -6.73
C ASP A 94 25.02 13.50 -6.79
N SER A 95 24.71 14.27 -7.84
CA SER A 95 23.44 14.97 -7.97
C SER A 95 22.26 14.02 -8.12
N ARG A 96 22.46 12.87 -8.78
CA ARG A 96 21.41 11.85 -8.94
C ARG A 96 21.06 11.25 -7.59
N VAL A 97 22.06 10.77 -6.85
CA VAL A 97 21.86 10.16 -5.53
C VAL A 97 21.32 11.18 -4.53
N ARG A 98 21.77 12.45 -4.59
CA ARG A 98 21.22 13.53 -3.76
C ARG A 98 19.74 13.76 -4.01
N MET A 99 19.31 13.84 -5.27
CA MET A 99 17.89 13.94 -5.62
C MET A 99 17.09 12.73 -5.12
N LEU A 100 17.64 11.51 -5.20
CA LEU A 100 16.97 10.33 -4.64
C LEU A 100 16.85 10.39 -3.11
N ALA A 101 17.85 10.94 -2.40
CA ALA A 101 17.80 11.11 -0.96
C ALA A 101 16.75 12.15 -0.55
N TYR A 102 16.69 13.29 -1.26
CA TYR A 102 15.61 14.28 -1.09
C TYR A 102 14.24 13.67 -1.35
N LEU A 103 14.10 12.85 -2.40
CA LEU A 103 12.86 12.16 -2.72
C LEU A 103 12.37 11.26 -1.57
N VAL A 104 13.26 10.47 -0.97
CA VAL A 104 12.92 9.63 0.20
C VAL A 104 12.58 10.51 1.41
N SER A 105 13.32 11.61 1.62
CA SER A 105 13.04 12.56 2.70
C SER A 105 11.67 13.22 2.60
N ARG A 106 11.29 13.66 1.39
CA ARG A 106 9.96 14.24 1.10
C ARG A 106 8.86 13.20 1.30
N ALA A 107 9.10 11.95 0.88
CA ALA A 107 8.15 10.86 1.10
C ALA A 107 7.91 10.58 2.59
N ASP A 108 8.98 10.55 3.40
CA ASP A 108 8.90 10.36 4.86
C ASP A 108 8.14 11.52 5.54
N SER A 109 8.48 12.75 5.15
CA SER A 109 7.84 13.96 5.66
C SER A 109 6.34 13.97 5.38
N LEU A 110 5.93 13.63 4.15
CA LEU A 110 4.52 13.58 3.74
C LEU A 110 3.75 12.39 4.34
N SER A 111 4.43 11.29 4.69
CA SER A 111 3.82 10.19 5.45
C SER A 111 3.70 10.49 6.95
N SER A 112 4.22 11.62 7.43
CA SER A 112 4.14 12.05 8.83
C SER A 112 3.22 13.26 9.04
N THR A 113 2.72 13.88 7.96
CA THR A 113 1.94 15.13 8.02
C THR A 113 0.53 14.99 8.59
N GLU A 114 0.00 13.78 8.74
CA GLU A 114 -1.31 13.55 9.38
C GLU A 114 -1.29 13.72 10.91
N ARG A 115 -0.13 14.01 11.51
CA ARG A 115 0.03 14.18 12.96
C ARG A 115 -0.41 15.57 13.41
N SER A 116 -1.20 15.66 14.49
CA SER A 116 -1.56 16.93 15.11
C SER A 116 -0.34 17.61 15.76
N GLU A 117 -0.04 18.85 15.38
CA GLU A 117 1.02 19.63 16.06
C GLU A 117 0.63 20.02 17.50
N SER A 118 -0.67 19.99 17.82
CA SER A 118 -1.24 20.41 19.11
C SER A 118 -0.99 19.44 20.27
N ASP A 119 -0.63 18.19 20.01
CA ASP A 119 -0.54 17.12 21.03
C ASP A 119 0.90 16.73 21.40
N ARG A 120 1.83 17.70 21.36
CA ARG A 120 3.18 17.54 21.95
C ARG A 120 3.11 17.51 23.48
N SER A 121 2.45 16.50 24.03
CA SER A 121 2.56 16.13 25.43
C SER A 121 3.99 15.62 25.67
N ARG A 122 4.72 16.29 26.57
CA ARG A 122 6.14 16.02 26.86
C ARG A 122 6.28 14.68 27.58
N GLY A 123 6.59 13.63 26.84
CA GLY A 123 6.94 12.32 27.41
C GLY A 123 7.52 11.39 26.35
N TYR A 124 8.81 11.55 26.04
CA TYR A 124 9.51 10.58 25.18
C TYR A 124 9.61 9.24 25.90
N GLN A 125 8.91 8.25 25.38
CA GLN A 125 8.92 6.87 25.86
C GLN A 125 9.46 6.00 24.73
N LEU A 126 10.71 5.55 24.86
CA LEU A 126 11.39 4.82 23.78
C LEU A 126 10.60 3.57 23.39
N ARG A 127 10.03 2.86 24.38
CA ARG A 127 9.35 1.56 24.19
C ARG A 127 7.84 1.62 24.40
N ALA A 128 7.25 2.80 24.20
CA ALA A 128 5.81 2.98 24.21
C ALA A 128 5.09 1.92 23.35
N ALA A 129 3.98 1.41 23.86
CA ALA A 129 3.06 0.60 23.08
C ALA A 129 2.29 1.44 22.06
N LEU A 130 1.85 0.81 20.97
CA LEU A 130 0.99 1.43 19.96
C LEU A 130 -0.42 1.61 20.54
N ASP A 131 -0.95 2.83 20.46
CA ASP A 131 -2.31 3.15 20.89
C ASP A 131 -3.34 2.57 19.91
N CYS A 132 -4.48 2.14 20.44
CA CYS A 132 -5.58 1.70 19.61
C CYS A 132 -6.16 2.88 18.81
N VAL A 133 -6.14 2.80 17.48
CA VAL A 133 -6.74 3.82 16.59
C VAL A 133 -8.21 4.12 16.92
N PHE A 134 -8.95 3.14 17.46
CA PHE A 134 -10.35 3.34 17.87
C PHE A 134 -10.50 4.20 19.13
N ALA A 135 -9.43 4.47 19.88
CA ALA A 135 -9.47 5.37 21.03
C ALA A 135 -9.83 6.82 20.63
N GLN A 136 -9.49 7.23 19.41
CA GLN A 136 -9.87 8.54 18.88
C GLN A 136 -11.35 8.63 18.45
N VAL A 137 -12.05 7.50 18.34
CA VAL A 137 -13.41 7.46 17.79
C VAL A 137 -14.44 7.75 18.89
N ASN A 138 -15.01 8.95 18.86
CA ASN A 138 -16.08 9.33 19.79
C ASN A 138 -17.47 8.97 19.22
N ILE A 139 -18.07 7.91 19.75
CA ILE A 139 -19.44 7.47 19.42
C ILE A 139 -20.50 7.94 20.45
N GLY A 140 -20.18 8.90 21.31
CA GLY A 140 -21.10 9.42 22.33
C GLY A 140 -21.34 8.49 23.53
N CYS A 141 -20.50 7.46 23.71
CA CYS A 141 -20.50 6.56 24.85
C CYS A 141 -19.15 6.60 25.56
N SER A 142 -19.13 6.42 26.88
CA SER A 142 -17.90 6.27 27.65
C SER A 142 -17.23 4.94 27.28
N LEU A 143 -16.26 4.98 26.37
CA LEU A 143 -15.41 3.82 26.08
C LEU A 143 -14.49 3.56 27.28
N PRO A 144 -14.07 2.30 27.55
CA PRO A 144 -12.93 2.05 28.42
C PRO A 144 -11.76 2.88 27.86
N GLY A 145 -11.21 3.76 28.70
CA GLY A 145 -10.51 4.99 28.29
C GLY A 145 -9.27 4.83 27.41
N ASP A 146 -8.48 5.91 27.30
CA ASP A 146 -7.26 6.12 26.50
C ASP A 146 -6.11 5.09 26.69
N ASN A 147 -6.38 4.00 27.37
CA ASN A 147 -5.48 2.94 27.82
C ASN A 147 -5.56 1.66 26.98
N SER A 148 -6.33 1.66 25.88
CA SER A 148 -6.37 0.53 24.95
C SER A 148 -5.14 0.55 24.04
N LYS A 149 -4.24 -0.43 24.18
CA LYS A 149 -2.95 -0.49 23.45
C LYS A 149 -2.70 -1.87 22.85
N TYR A 150 -1.95 -1.95 21.76
CA TYR A 150 -1.64 -3.22 21.11
C TYR A 150 -0.43 -3.91 21.75
N PRO A 151 -0.50 -5.22 22.02
CA PRO A 151 0.64 -5.98 22.50
C PRO A 151 1.68 -6.18 21.38
N LEU A 152 2.96 -6.28 21.77
CA LEU A 152 4.05 -6.56 20.84
C LEU A 152 3.99 -8.02 20.37
N GLY A 153 4.01 -8.23 19.06
CA GLY A 153 4.05 -9.58 18.49
C GLY A 153 3.91 -9.61 16.98
N ILE A 154 4.12 -10.80 16.39
CA ILE A 154 3.87 -10.99 14.96
C ILE A 154 2.38 -10.87 14.65
N LEU A 155 2.06 -10.27 13.51
CA LEU A 155 0.68 -10.13 13.04
C LEU A 155 0.04 -11.51 12.93
N SER A 156 -0.87 -11.81 13.86
CA SER A 156 -1.59 -13.08 13.95
C SER A 156 -2.92 -12.85 14.67
N GLN A 157 -3.82 -13.85 14.68
CA GLN A 157 -5.20 -13.64 15.11
C GLN A 157 -5.37 -13.21 16.58
N ARG A 158 -4.44 -13.56 17.49
CA ARG A 158 -4.55 -13.22 18.92
C ARG A 158 -3.94 -11.86 19.27
N PRO A 159 -2.70 -11.53 18.88
CA PRO A 159 -2.08 -10.24 19.21
C PRO A 159 -2.81 -9.05 18.58
N ALA A 160 -3.61 -9.25 17.53
CA ALA A 160 -4.32 -8.18 16.82
C ALA A 160 -5.46 -7.50 17.61
N PHE A 161 -5.75 -7.92 18.84
CA PHE A 161 -6.73 -7.26 19.71
C PHE A 161 -6.02 -6.37 20.74
N PRO A 162 -6.50 -5.13 20.95
CA PRO A 162 -5.91 -4.25 21.95
C PRO A 162 -6.21 -4.75 23.37
N GLU A 163 -5.26 -4.53 24.28
CA GLU A 163 -5.34 -4.85 25.70
C GLU A 163 -5.45 -3.56 26.52
N GLN A 164 -5.99 -3.66 27.74
CA GLN A 164 -6.03 -2.55 28.68
C GLN A 164 -4.67 -2.45 29.38
N LEU A 165 -3.88 -1.44 29.02
CA LEU A 165 -2.55 -1.18 29.56
C LEU A 165 -2.47 0.25 30.07
N ASP A 166 -1.62 0.50 31.07
CA ASP A 166 -1.46 1.86 31.61
C ASP A 166 -1.08 2.87 30.52
N ALA A 167 -1.51 4.12 30.69
CA ALA A 167 -1.26 5.19 29.70
C ALA A 167 0.24 5.36 29.38
N ASP A 168 1.10 5.11 30.37
CA ASP A 168 2.55 5.23 30.32
C ASP A 168 3.26 3.87 30.17
N PHE A 169 2.53 2.82 29.77
CA PHE A 169 3.09 1.49 29.57
C PHE A 169 4.19 1.49 28.50
N GLU A 170 5.31 0.87 28.86
CA GLU A 170 6.41 0.55 27.95
C GLU A 170 6.62 -0.95 27.92
N HIS A 171 6.87 -1.51 26.72
CA HIS A 171 7.26 -2.90 26.62
C HIS A 171 8.66 -3.12 27.24
N PRO A 172 8.90 -4.26 27.89
CA PRO A 172 10.22 -4.68 28.30
C PRO A 172 11.22 -4.68 27.14
N GLU A 173 12.48 -4.35 27.43
CA GLU A 173 13.58 -4.43 26.46
C GLU A 173 13.70 -5.83 25.84
N SER A 174 13.64 -6.85 26.69
CA SER A 174 13.71 -8.26 26.30
C SER A 174 12.64 -8.68 25.28
N ASP A 175 11.48 -8.03 25.30
CA ASP A 175 10.39 -8.35 24.36
C ASP A 175 10.70 -7.78 22.98
N TYR A 176 11.24 -6.56 22.93
CA TYR A 176 11.73 -5.95 21.70
C TYR A 176 12.95 -6.69 21.14
N GLU A 177 13.89 -7.12 21.98
CA GLU A 177 15.03 -7.96 21.59
C GLU A 177 14.56 -9.25 20.90
N GLN A 178 13.71 -10.03 21.56
CA GLN A 178 13.17 -11.28 20.99
C GLN A 178 12.34 -11.07 19.72
N HIS A 179 11.64 -9.93 19.61
CA HIS A 179 10.89 -9.58 18.42
C HIS A 179 11.81 -9.19 17.26
N MET A 180 12.88 -8.43 17.55
CA MET A 180 13.91 -8.05 16.57
C MET A 180 14.69 -9.27 16.09
N ASP A 181 15.11 -10.16 16.98
CA ASP A 181 15.84 -11.38 16.61
C ASP A 181 15.04 -12.25 15.62
N ARG A 182 13.73 -12.38 15.85
CA ARG A 182 12.83 -13.10 14.92
C ARG A 182 12.72 -12.39 13.58
N PHE A 183 12.62 -11.06 13.57
CA PHE A 183 12.61 -10.28 12.34
C PHE A 183 13.92 -10.44 11.55
N VAL A 184 15.06 -10.31 12.21
CA VAL A 184 16.40 -10.42 11.60
C VAL A 184 16.65 -11.82 11.04
N ASP A 185 16.26 -12.87 11.77
CA ASP A 185 16.33 -14.26 11.28
C ASP A 185 15.47 -14.47 10.04
N GLU A 186 14.20 -14.03 10.07
CA GLU A 186 13.31 -14.19 8.92
C GLU A 186 13.73 -13.33 7.73
N PHE A 187 14.24 -12.12 7.96
CA PHE A 187 14.84 -11.28 6.93
C PHE A 187 15.99 -12.01 6.24
N GLY A 188 16.95 -12.54 7.01
CA GLY A 188 18.10 -13.27 6.46
C GLY A 188 17.68 -14.50 5.63
N ARG A 189 16.60 -15.19 6.02
CA ARG A 189 16.05 -16.33 5.28
C ARG A 189 15.31 -15.94 4.00
N LEU A 190 14.59 -14.82 4.00
CA LEU A 190 13.79 -14.36 2.86
C LEU A 190 14.63 -13.64 1.81
N PHE A 191 15.72 -12.98 2.22
CA PHE A 191 16.58 -12.19 1.34
C PHE A 191 18.03 -12.72 1.30
N PRO A 192 18.27 -13.99 0.90
CA PRO A 192 19.62 -14.54 0.84
C PRO A 192 20.46 -13.93 -0.29
N GLN A 193 19.80 -13.38 -1.31
CA GLN A 193 20.38 -12.73 -2.49
C GLN A 193 19.32 -11.79 -3.10
N PRO A 194 19.69 -10.78 -3.89
CA PRO A 194 18.72 -9.86 -4.47
C PRO A 194 17.89 -10.51 -5.57
N TYR A 195 16.65 -10.04 -5.72
CA TYR A 195 15.73 -10.44 -6.79
C TYR A 195 14.77 -9.30 -7.14
N SER A 196 14.23 -9.31 -8.37
CA SER A 196 13.28 -8.29 -8.82
C SER A 196 11.96 -8.39 -8.04
N GLY A 197 11.41 -7.26 -7.59
CA GLY A 197 10.20 -7.23 -6.77
C GLY A 197 10.43 -7.64 -5.31
N MET A 198 11.66 -7.56 -4.80
CA MET A 198 11.95 -7.80 -3.39
C MET A 198 11.23 -6.81 -2.47
N ALA A 199 10.97 -5.58 -2.93
CA ALA A 199 10.22 -4.56 -2.21
C ALA A 199 8.80 -5.05 -1.84
N ASP A 200 8.18 -5.90 -2.67
CA ASP A 200 6.88 -6.48 -2.35
C ASP A 200 6.97 -7.44 -1.15
N THR A 201 7.99 -8.31 -1.14
CA THR A 201 8.22 -9.24 -0.03
C THR A 201 8.58 -8.48 1.24
N LEU A 202 9.41 -7.44 1.11
CA LEU A 202 9.80 -6.56 2.20
C LEU A 202 8.59 -5.84 2.80
N THR A 203 7.68 -5.33 1.98
CA THR A 203 6.43 -4.70 2.44
C THR A 203 5.64 -5.63 3.36
N TYR A 204 5.49 -6.90 2.98
CA TYR A 204 4.76 -7.88 3.81
C TYR A 204 5.53 -8.29 5.07
N LEU A 205 6.87 -8.39 5.00
CA LEU A 205 7.67 -8.66 6.19
C LEU A 205 7.55 -7.53 7.21
N LEU A 206 7.62 -6.27 6.76
CA LEU A 206 7.43 -5.11 7.62
C LEU A 206 6.02 -5.11 8.24
N GLN A 207 4.97 -5.38 7.46
CA GLN A 207 3.62 -5.56 8.01
C GLN A 207 3.54 -6.67 9.06
N LYS A 208 4.25 -7.78 8.87
CA LYS A 208 4.22 -8.90 9.81
C LYS A 208 4.81 -8.53 11.17
N TYR A 209 5.85 -7.72 11.22
CA TYR A 209 6.59 -7.43 12.46
C TYR A 209 6.36 -6.03 13.03
N LEU A 210 6.16 -5.00 12.20
CA LEU A 210 6.16 -3.60 12.62
C LEU A 210 4.73 -3.03 12.82
N TRP A 211 3.68 -3.84 12.63
CA TRP A 211 2.27 -3.39 12.74
C TRP A 211 1.87 -2.93 14.15
N CYS A 212 2.54 -3.40 15.20
CA CYS A 212 2.28 -3.07 16.61
C CYS A 212 3.34 -2.13 17.21
N ILE A 213 4.24 -1.61 16.37
CA ILE A 213 5.33 -0.73 16.78
C ILE A 213 4.92 0.70 16.40
N PRO A 214 4.81 1.67 17.33
CA PRO A 214 4.46 3.05 16.95
C PRO A 214 5.56 3.69 16.09
N SER A 215 5.19 4.43 15.04
CA SER A 215 6.15 5.14 14.16
C SER A 215 6.83 6.33 14.86
N ASP A 216 6.12 6.94 15.81
CA ASP A 216 6.56 8.05 16.65
C ASP A 216 6.13 7.81 18.11
N THR A 217 7.01 8.13 19.04
CA THR A 217 6.75 8.00 20.48
C THR A 217 6.84 9.34 21.21
N GLN A 218 7.11 10.43 20.49
CA GLN A 218 7.23 11.78 21.04
C GLN A 218 5.89 12.50 21.15
N THR A 219 4.93 12.16 20.30
CA THR A 219 3.58 12.72 20.27
C THR A 219 2.57 11.71 20.79
N ARG A 220 1.41 12.21 21.25
CA ARG A 220 0.22 11.38 21.49
C ARG A 220 -0.91 11.89 20.60
N PRO A 221 -1.89 11.07 20.24
CA PRO A 221 -1.89 9.61 20.37
C PRO A 221 -0.84 8.95 19.46
N ARG A 222 -0.36 7.77 19.86
CA ARG A 222 0.67 6.99 19.13
C ARG A 222 -0.01 5.85 18.37
N ASP A 223 -0.87 6.19 17.43
CA ASP A 223 -1.75 5.22 16.75
C ASP A 223 -1.34 4.89 15.32
N ILE A 224 -0.29 5.52 14.81
CA ILE A 224 0.31 5.20 13.52
C ILE A 224 1.36 4.10 13.71
N SER A 225 1.12 2.94 13.07
CA SER A 225 2.10 1.86 13.09
C SER A 225 3.31 2.18 12.22
N LEU A 226 4.48 1.70 12.62
CA LEU A 226 5.72 1.82 11.87
C LEU A 226 5.64 1.06 10.53
N ALA A 227 4.86 -0.03 10.48
CA ALA A 227 4.57 -0.74 9.24
C ALA A 227 3.78 0.12 8.25
N ASP A 228 2.72 0.79 8.70
CA ASP A 228 1.90 1.64 7.83
C ASP A 228 2.65 2.89 7.39
N HIS A 229 3.39 3.53 8.30
CA HIS A 229 4.32 4.63 7.99
C HIS A 229 5.27 4.22 6.85
N SER A 230 6.05 3.16 7.07
CA SER A 230 7.03 2.66 6.09
C SER A 230 6.37 2.31 4.74
N LYS A 231 5.17 1.70 4.77
CA LYS A 231 4.42 1.34 3.55
C LYS A 231 4.00 2.58 2.77
N VAL A 232 3.47 3.61 3.43
CA VAL A 232 3.06 4.87 2.79
C VAL A 232 4.27 5.62 2.27
N THR A 233 5.37 5.70 3.03
CA THR A 233 6.64 6.27 2.57
C THR A 233 7.14 5.56 1.31
N GLY A 234 7.14 4.22 1.30
CA GLY A 234 7.50 3.42 0.13
C GLY A 234 6.60 3.66 -1.08
N ALA A 235 5.29 3.79 -0.87
CA ALA A 235 4.33 4.11 -1.92
C ALA A 235 4.55 5.51 -2.52
N LEU A 236 4.77 6.52 -1.68
CA LEU A 236 5.05 7.89 -2.10
C LEU A 236 6.38 7.96 -2.86
N ALA A 237 7.44 7.31 -2.35
CA ALA A 237 8.74 7.26 -3.02
C ALA A 237 8.65 6.59 -4.40
N ALA A 238 7.90 5.49 -4.52
CA ALA A 238 7.65 4.85 -5.81
C ALA A 238 6.95 5.80 -6.80
N CYS A 239 5.91 6.51 -6.36
CA CYS A 239 5.20 7.48 -7.18
C CYS A 239 6.07 8.68 -7.57
N PHE A 240 6.83 9.25 -6.63
CA PHE A 240 7.74 10.37 -6.90
C PHE A 240 8.82 9.99 -7.90
N TYR A 241 9.38 8.78 -7.77
CA TYR A 241 10.40 8.32 -8.71
C TYR A 241 9.84 8.27 -10.13
N ARG A 242 8.66 7.65 -10.31
CA ARG A 242 8.00 7.56 -11.62
C ARG A 242 7.59 8.92 -12.16
N TYR A 243 7.19 9.84 -11.27
CA TYR A 243 6.89 11.22 -11.64
C TYR A 243 8.10 11.93 -12.24
N HIS A 244 9.27 11.84 -11.59
CA HIS A 244 10.50 12.47 -12.07
C HIS A 244 11.16 11.72 -13.24
N GLU A 245 10.93 10.41 -13.37
CA GLU A 245 11.32 9.64 -14.56
C GLU A 245 10.66 10.17 -15.84
N GLU A 246 9.40 10.62 -15.76
CA GLU A 246 8.68 11.18 -16.90
C GLU A 246 8.87 12.69 -17.08
N ASN A 247 8.85 13.46 -15.98
CA ASN A 247 8.89 14.93 -16.04
C ASN A 247 10.31 15.52 -15.94
N GLY A 248 11.31 14.68 -15.69
CA GLY A 248 12.70 15.09 -15.55
C GLY A 248 13.18 15.14 -14.10
N TRP A 249 14.47 14.88 -13.94
CA TRP A 249 15.16 14.89 -12.67
C TRP A 249 15.86 16.22 -12.45
N ILE A 250 15.18 17.09 -11.71
CA ILE A 250 15.59 18.45 -11.37
C ILE A 250 15.45 18.59 -9.86
N GLU A 251 16.53 18.95 -9.17
CA GLU A 251 16.58 18.97 -7.70
C GLU A 251 15.52 19.90 -7.09
N GLU A 252 15.32 21.08 -7.68
CA GLU A 252 14.28 22.03 -7.29
C GLU A 252 12.86 21.44 -7.42
N SER A 253 12.63 20.59 -8.42
CA SER A 253 11.34 19.94 -8.63
C SER A 253 11.13 18.79 -7.63
N VAL A 254 12.19 18.07 -7.28
CA VAL A 254 12.14 17.01 -6.26
C VAL A 254 11.78 17.61 -4.90
N CYS A 255 12.43 18.72 -4.53
CA CYS A 255 12.21 19.43 -3.27
C CYS A 255 10.93 20.29 -3.23
N ASP A 256 10.15 20.33 -4.32
CA ASP A 256 8.91 21.11 -4.38
C ASP A 256 7.72 20.40 -3.69
N ASP A 257 7.32 20.89 -2.52
CA ASP A 257 6.19 20.35 -1.76
C ASP A 257 4.82 20.92 -2.18
N LYS A 258 4.73 21.59 -3.33
CA LYS A 258 3.47 22.17 -3.82
C LYS A 258 2.87 21.41 -4.99
N THR A 259 3.70 20.87 -5.88
CA THR A 259 3.20 20.14 -7.05
C THR A 259 2.63 18.78 -6.65
N SER A 260 1.43 18.48 -7.14
CA SER A 260 0.77 17.18 -6.98
C SER A 260 1.48 16.10 -7.80
N LYS A 261 2.41 15.36 -7.18
CA LYS A 261 3.18 14.29 -7.81
C LYS A 261 2.48 12.92 -7.80
N VAL A 262 1.34 12.80 -7.11
CA VAL A 262 0.64 11.54 -6.85
C VAL A 262 -0.85 11.70 -7.17
N CYS A 263 -1.50 10.61 -7.54
CA CYS A 263 -2.95 10.51 -7.62
C CYS A 263 -3.47 9.39 -6.71
N LEU A 264 -4.64 9.62 -6.12
CA LEU A 264 -5.40 8.63 -5.40
C LEU A 264 -6.38 7.93 -6.36
N VAL A 265 -6.24 6.61 -6.49
CA VAL A 265 -7.15 5.77 -7.28
C VAL A 265 -8.06 5.00 -6.34
N CYS A 266 -9.37 5.12 -6.53
CA CYS A 266 -10.37 4.35 -5.81
C CYS A 266 -11.09 3.40 -6.78
N GLY A 267 -11.10 2.11 -6.48
CA GLY A 267 -11.88 1.12 -7.20
C GLY A 267 -12.97 0.50 -6.33
N ASP A 268 -14.14 0.24 -6.91
CA ASP A 268 -15.29 -0.34 -6.21
C ASP A 268 -16.01 -1.36 -7.08
N LEU A 269 -16.10 -2.58 -6.55
CA LEU A 269 -16.83 -3.68 -7.15
C LEU A 269 -18.32 -3.61 -6.78
N SER A 270 -19.14 -3.24 -7.75
CA SER A 270 -20.59 -3.19 -7.62
C SER A 270 -21.24 -4.55 -7.89
N GLY A 271 -22.41 -4.77 -7.28
CA GLY A 271 -23.23 -5.98 -7.47
C GLY A 271 -22.93 -7.12 -6.49
N ILE A 272 -22.07 -6.91 -5.49
CA ILE A 272 -21.63 -7.92 -4.51
C ILE A 272 -22.79 -8.60 -3.79
N GLN A 273 -23.76 -7.83 -3.28
CA GLN A 273 -24.89 -8.41 -2.53
C GLN A 273 -25.72 -9.35 -3.40
N ASN A 274 -26.11 -8.90 -4.60
CA ASN A 274 -26.84 -9.72 -5.56
C ASN A 274 -26.03 -10.94 -5.99
N TYR A 275 -24.72 -10.77 -6.21
CA TYR A 275 -23.81 -11.87 -6.52
C TYR A 275 -23.75 -12.91 -5.40
N ILE A 276 -23.60 -12.52 -4.14
CA ILE A 276 -23.45 -13.48 -3.04
C ILE A 276 -24.79 -14.15 -2.73
N TYR A 277 -25.85 -13.36 -2.53
CA TYR A 277 -27.12 -13.84 -2.00
C TYR A 277 -28.13 -14.29 -3.05
N GLY A 278 -27.91 -13.99 -4.34
CA GLY A 278 -28.77 -14.46 -5.44
C GLY A 278 -28.83 -16.00 -5.59
N THR A 279 -28.04 -16.74 -4.82
CA THR A 279 -28.07 -18.23 -4.77
C THR A 279 -28.35 -18.80 -3.38
N ALA A 280 -28.76 -17.94 -2.44
CA ALA A 280 -29.08 -18.35 -1.08
C ALA A 280 -30.35 -19.22 -1.01
N SER A 281 -31.28 -19.05 -1.95
CA SER A 281 -32.58 -19.74 -2.00
C SER A 281 -32.64 -20.92 -2.98
N VAL A 282 -31.54 -21.21 -3.72
CA VAL A 282 -31.55 -22.15 -4.84
C VAL A 282 -30.73 -23.41 -4.51
N GLY A 283 -31.42 -24.55 -4.43
CA GLY A 283 -30.84 -25.91 -4.34
C GLY A 283 -30.85 -26.55 -2.93
N HIS A 284 -30.99 -27.89 -2.89
CA HIS A 284 -30.96 -28.69 -1.66
C HIS A 284 -29.52 -28.87 -1.15
N GLY A 285 -29.18 -28.26 0.00
CA GLY A 285 -27.89 -28.45 0.68
C GLY A 285 -26.72 -27.62 0.14
N GLY A 286 -25.68 -27.43 0.98
CA GLY A 286 -24.42 -26.78 0.59
C GLY A 286 -24.45 -25.25 0.41
N VAL A 287 -25.56 -24.57 0.78
CA VAL A 287 -25.73 -23.11 0.67
C VAL A 287 -24.59 -22.35 1.36
N ALA A 288 -24.26 -22.71 2.61
CA ALA A 288 -23.19 -22.07 3.36
C ALA A 288 -21.81 -22.15 2.66
N LYS A 289 -21.48 -23.30 2.05
CA LYS A 289 -20.23 -23.47 1.28
C LYS A 289 -20.20 -22.57 0.05
N ARG A 290 -21.33 -22.42 -0.65
CA ARG A 290 -21.46 -21.54 -1.81
C ARG A 290 -21.34 -20.07 -1.43
N LEU A 291 -22.02 -19.64 -0.37
CA LEU A 291 -21.95 -18.26 0.13
C LEU A 291 -20.50 -17.89 0.49
N ARG A 292 -19.80 -18.76 1.24
CA ARG A 292 -18.37 -18.58 1.56
C ARG A 292 -17.50 -18.53 0.30
N GLY A 293 -17.73 -19.43 -0.66
CA GLY A 293 -16.98 -19.44 -1.92
C GLY A 293 -17.18 -18.17 -2.76
N ARG A 294 -18.41 -17.63 -2.80
CA ARG A 294 -18.71 -16.37 -3.51
C ARG A 294 -18.13 -15.16 -2.81
N SER A 295 -18.22 -15.10 -1.48
CA SER A 295 -17.60 -14.04 -0.67
C SER A 295 -16.07 -14.03 -0.85
N PHE A 296 -15.42 -15.20 -0.74
CA PHE A 296 -13.98 -15.33 -1.01
C PHE A 296 -13.62 -14.88 -2.43
N LYS A 297 -14.42 -15.26 -3.44
CA LYS A 297 -14.20 -14.87 -4.83
C LYS A 297 -14.32 -13.36 -5.04
N VAL A 298 -15.23 -12.69 -4.36
CA VAL A 298 -15.36 -11.23 -4.38
C VAL A 298 -14.10 -10.58 -3.82
N THR A 299 -13.64 -11.00 -2.64
CA THR A 299 -12.39 -10.50 -2.04
C THR A 299 -11.21 -10.71 -2.97
N LEU A 300 -11.04 -11.93 -3.49
CA LEU A 300 -9.95 -12.26 -4.41
C LEU A 300 -10.02 -11.43 -5.70
N LEU A 301 -11.21 -11.20 -6.25
CA LEU A 301 -11.38 -10.42 -7.47
C LEU A 301 -10.98 -8.96 -7.26
N THR A 302 -11.40 -8.35 -6.15
CA THR A 302 -11.02 -6.98 -5.80
C THR A 302 -9.50 -6.85 -5.64
N ASP A 303 -8.86 -7.78 -4.92
CA ASP A 303 -7.42 -7.78 -4.73
C ASP A 303 -6.64 -8.00 -6.05
N VAL A 304 -7.08 -8.96 -6.88
CA VAL A 304 -6.43 -9.25 -8.16
C VAL A 304 -6.54 -8.07 -9.13
N ILE A 305 -7.66 -7.34 -9.12
CA ILE A 305 -7.84 -6.12 -9.92
C ILE A 305 -6.83 -5.05 -9.48
N ALA A 306 -6.74 -4.78 -8.17
CA ALA A 306 -5.77 -3.85 -7.61
C ALA A 306 -4.32 -4.22 -8.01
N LEU A 307 -3.94 -5.49 -7.82
CA LEU A 307 -2.61 -5.98 -8.19
C LEU A 307 -2.34 -5.93 -9.69
N ARG A 308 -3.36 -6.18 -10.53
CA ARG A 308 -3.23 -6.07 -11.99
C ARG A 308 -2.96 -4.64 -12.43
N ILE A 309 -3.61 -3.66 -11.80
CA ILE A 309 -3.38 -2.23 -12.06
C ILE A 309 -1.94 -1.87 -11.70
N LEU A 310 -1.48 -2.23 -10.48
CA LEU A 310 -0.11 -1.93 -10.04
C LEU A 310 0.95 -2.58 -10.95
N ARG A 311 0.77 -3.84 -11.33
CA ARG A 311 1.69 -4.52 -12.27
C ARG A 311 1.70 -3.87 -13.64
N HIS A 312 0.56 -3.40 -14.14
CA HIS A 312 0.49 -2.72 -15.43
C HIS A 312 1.26 -1.39 -15.40
N LEU A 313 1.17 -0.67 -14.27
CA LEU A 313 1.87 0.60 -14.02
C LEU A 313 3.32 0.41 -13.53
N SER A 314 3.80 -0.82 -13.39
CA SER A 314 5.13 -1.15 -12.82
C SER A 314 5.36 -0.53 -11.43
N LEU A 315 4.34 -0.64 -10.57
CA LEU A 315 4.35 -0.15 -9.19
C LEU A 315 4.38 -1.32 -8.18
N PRO A 316 5.10 -1.15 -7.05
CA PRO A 316 5.17 -2.14 -5.98
C PRO A 316 3.86 -2.24 -5.20
N VAL A 317 3.69 -3.33 -4.45
CA VAL A 317 2.48 -3.61 -3.67
C VAL A 317 2.26 -2.63 -2.52
N CYS A 318 3.30 -1.92 -2.05
CA CYS A 318 3.15 -0.87 -1.04
C CYS A 318 2.23 0.27 -1.54
N CYS A 319 2.17 0.50 -2.85
CA CYS A 319 1.22 1.45 -3.47
C CYS A 319 -0.25 1.05 -3.29
N LYS A 320 -0.57 -0.20 -2.88
CA LYS A 320 -1.92 -0.60 -2.45
C LYS A 320 -2.15 -0.21 -0.99
N ILE A 321 -2.72 0.97 -0.76
CA ILE A 321 -2.96 1.50 0.59
C ILE A 321 -3.97 0.65 1.35
N MET A 322 -5.13 0.41 0.75
CA MET A 322 -6.21 -0.38 1.37
C MET A 322 -6.91 -1.26 0.35
N SER A 323 -7.36 -2.45 0.78
CA SER A 323 -8.37 -3.23 0.06
C SER A 323 -9.30 -3.92 1.06
N ALA A 324 -10.59 -3.58 1.01
CA ALA A 324 -11.59 -4.10 1.93
C ALA A 324 -12.99 -3.97 1.33
N GLY A 325 -13.87 -4.94 1.62
CA GLY A 325 -15.31 -4.81 1.32
C GLY A 325 -15.67 -4.66 -0.16
N GLY A 326 -14.80 -5.07 -1.09
CA GLY A 326 -15.02 -4.85 -2.53
C GLY A 326 -14.43 -3.55 -3.07
N GLN A 327 -13.86 -2.71 -2.20
CA GLN A 327 -13.17 -1.48 -2.54
C GLN A 327 -11.65 -1.62 -2.40
N PHE A 328 -10.91 -0.82 -3.15
CA PHE A 328 -9.47 -0.66 -2.98
C PHE A 328 -9.04 0.78 -3.23
N TYR A 329 -7.92 1.16 -2.63
CA TYR A 329 -7.28 2.46 -2.76
C TYR A 329 -5.81 2.26 -3.13
N LEU A 330 -5.39 2.88 -4.23
CA LEU A 330 -4.00 2.86 -4.71
C LEU A 330 -3.45 4.28 -4.77
N LEU A 331 -2.14 4.42 -4.55
CA LEU A 331 -1.39 5.59 -4.98
C LEU A 331 -0.69 5.28 -6.30
N ILE A 332 -0.80 6.19 -7.26
CA ILE A 332 -0.09 6.11 -8.54
C ILE A 332 0.61 7.46 -8.82
N PRO A 333 1.66 7.49 -9.66
CA PRO A 333 2.30 8.75 -10.03
C PRO A 333 1.33 9.63 -10.84
N ASN A 334 1.33 10.94 -10.56
CA ASN A 334 0.54 11.91 -11.32
C ASN A 334 1.22 12.25 -12.64
N THR A 335 1.19 11.33 -13.59
CA THR A 335 1.76 11.58 -14.92
C THR A 335 0.79 11.24 -16.03
N LYS A 336 1.04 11.78 -17.23
CA LYS A 336 0.20 11.54 -18.40
C LYS A 336 0.28 10.07 -18.81
N LYS A 337 1.47 9.47 -18.76
CA LYS A 337 1.67 8.05 -19.04
C LYS A 337 0.87 7.17 -18.07
N ALA A 338 1.01 7.38 -16.77
CA ALA A 338 0.34 6.55 -15.77
C ALA A 338 -1.20 6.67 -15.84
N LYS A 339 -1.73 7.87 -16.05
CA LYS A 339 -3.17 8.08 -16.28
C LYS A 339 -3.65 7.38 -17.57
N SER A 340 -2.84 7.39 -18.64
CA SER A 340 -3.15 6.69 -19.89
C SER A 340 -3.15 5.17 -19.72
N GLU A 341 -2.12 4.61 -19.09
CA GLU A 341 -1.99 3.17 -18.78
C GLU A 341 -3.09 2.71 -17.83
N LEU A 342 -3.48 3.53 -16.84
CA LEU A 342 -4.61 3.27 -15.97
C LEU A 342 -5.91 3.10 -16.79
N ASN A 343 -6.17 4.00 -17.75
CA ASN A 343 -7.36 3.89 -18.61
C ASN A 343 -7.32 2.66 -19.53
N GLU A 344 -6.14 2.28 -20.04
CA GLU A 344 -5.97 1.03 -20.81
C GLU A 344 -6.34 -0.20 -19.98
N VAL A 345 -5.80 -0.30 -18.76
CA VAL A 345 -6.06 -1.46 -17.90
C VAL A 345 -7.52 -1.49 -17.42
N ILE A 346 -8.13 -0.33 -17.15
CA ILE A 346 -9.56 -0.22 -16.81
C ILE A 346 -10.41 -0.78 -17.96
N ARG A 347 -10.16 -0.37 -19.21
CA ARG A 347 -10.88 -0.91 -20.39
C ARG A 347 -10.73 -2.41 -20.51
N SER A 348 -9.50 -2.92 -20.34
CA SER A 348 -9.21 -4.37 -20.39
C SER A 348 -9.98 -5.14 -19.31
N ILE A 349 -9.99 -4.64 -18.07
CA ILE A 349 -10.70 -5.26 -16.95
C ILE A 349 -12.21 -5.19 -17.16
N SER A 350 -12.74 -4.02 -17.55
CA SER A 350 -14.17 -3.81 -17.82
C SER A 350 -14.69 -4.74 -18.90
N GLY A 351 -13.96 -4.90 -20.01
CA GLY A 351 -14.32 -5.84 -21.07
C GLY A 351 -14.32 -7.30 -20.60
N TRP A 352 -13.30 -7.70 -19.82
CA TRP A 352 -13.27 -9.05 -19.24
C TRP A 352 -14.42 -9.28 -18.25
N MET A 353 -14.69 -8.31 -17.37
CA MET A 353 -15.78 -8.35 -16.39
C MET A 353 -17.14 -8.48 -17.07
N LEU A 354 -17.37 -7.69 -18.11
CA LEU A 354 -18.61 -7.73 -18.90
C LEU A 354 -18.83 -9.10 -19.52
N ASN A 355 -17.81 -9.64 -20.18
CA ASN A 355 -17.89 -10.97 -20.81
C ASN A 355 -18.06 -12.09 -19.77
N LYS A 356 -17.42 -11.97 -18.60
CA LYS A 356 -17.41 -13.03 -17.58
C LYS A 356 -18.65 -13.04 -16.70
N TYR A 357 -19.18 -11.87 -16.36
CA TYR A 357 -20.25 -11.69 -15.38
C TYR A 357 -21.54 -11.13 -15.99
N LEU A 358 -21.54 -10.72 -17.26
CA LEU A 358 -22.70 -10.20 -17.98
C LEU A 358 -23.40 -9.08 -17.21
N GLY A 359 -22.62 -8.22 -16.55
CA GLY A 359 -23.12 -7.09 -15.75
C GLY A 359 -23.57 -7.44 -14.32
N GLU A 360 -23.55 -8.71 -13.89
CA GLU A 360 -23.84 -9.07 -12.49
C GLU A 360 -22.84 -8.43 -11.52
N LEU A 361 -21.56 -8.44 -11.92
CA LEU A 361 -20.50 -7.71 -11.25
C LEU A 361 -19.92 -6.70 -12.22
N SER A 362 -19.61 -5.52 -11.72
CA SER A 362 -18.96 -4.45 -12.47
C SER A 362 -17.95 -3.76 -11.57
N ILE A 363 -16.82 -3.35 -12.13
CA ILE A 363 -15.86 -2.51 -11.42
C ILE A 363 -16.03 -1.06 -11.89
N SER A 364 -16.07 -0.12 -10.97
CA SER A 364 -15.94 1.31 -11.23
C SER A 364 -14.64 1.78 -10.62
N ILE A 365 -13.84 2.56 -11.36
CA ILE A 365 -12.56 3.08 -10.91
C ILE A 365 -12.55 4.58 -11.18
N ALA A 366 -12.13 5.36 -10.19
CA ALA A 366 -11.95 6.80 -10.29
C ALA A 366 -10.55 7.19 -9.80
N CYS A 367 -10.08 8.34 -10.26
CA CYS A 367 -8.76 8.89 -9.95
C CYS A 367 -8.90 10.37 -9.62
N GLU A 368 -8.24 10.81 -8.56
CA GLU A 368 -8.11 12.21 -8.15
C GLU A 368 -6.65 12.57 -7.94
N ASP A 369 -6.25 13.78 -8.31
CA ASP A 369 -4.91 14.26 -8.04
C ASP A 369 -4.78 14.57 -6.55
N LEU A 370 -3.69 14.13 -5.94
CA LEU A 370 -3.45 14.31 -4.50
C LEU A 370 -2.47 15.46 -4.31
N GLU A 371 -2.96 16.59 -3.84
CA GLU A 371 -2.11 17.72 -3.45
C GLU A 371 -1.34 17.35 -2.17
N PRO A 372 -0.06 17.74 -2.02
CA PRO A 372 0.71 17.43 -0.81
C PRO A 372 0.04 17.93 0.48
N ASP A 373 -0.64 19.08 0.41
CA ASP A 373 -1.36 19.66 1.56
C ASP A 373 -2.60 18.84 1.98
N GLN A 374 -3.18 18.06 1.06
CA GLN A 374 -4.32 17.17 1.35
C GLN A 374 -3.92 15.94 2.17
N LEU A 375 -2.61 15.63 2.31
CA LEU A 375 -2.14 14.59 3.23
C LEU A 375 -2.12 15.04 4.69
N LYS A 376 -2.31 16.33 4.96
CA LYS A 376 -2.40 16.85 6.32
C LYS A 376 -3.68 16.42 7.02
N GLN A 377 -3.61 16.33 8.34
CA GLN A 377 -4.76 16.01 9.18
C GLN A 377 -5.92 16.96 8.91
N GLY A 378 -7.12 16.40 8.73
CA GLY A 378 -8.35 17.16 8.45
C GLY A 378 -8.55 17.58 7.00
N ARG A 379 -7.54 17.44 6.11
CA ARG A 379 -7.68 17.74 4.68
C ARG A 379 -7.82 16.49 3.79
N PHE A 380 -7.39 15.33 4.27
CA PHE A 380 -7.50 14.09 3.51
C PHE A 380 -8.96 13.69 3.20
N ASP A 381 -9.92 14.14 4.02
CA ASP A 381 -11.34 13.93 3.76
C ASP A 381 -11.85 14.66 2.51
N GLU A 382 -11.19 15.76 2.13
CA GLU A 382 -11.52 16.52 0.91
C GLU A 382 -11.27 15.65 -0.33
N VAL A 383 -10.05 15.12 -0.49
CA VAL A 383 -9.68 14.26 -1.62
C VAL A 383 -10.45 12.93 -1.62
N LEU A 384 -10.75 12.37 -0.44
CA LEU A 384 -11.61 11.18 -0.33
C LEU A 384 -13.03 11.45 -0.80
N SER A 385 -13.57 12.64 -0.52
CA SER A 385 -14.91 13.04 -0.96
C SER A 385 -14.96 13.24 -2.47
N GLU A 386 -13.94 13.89 -3.03
CA GLU A 386 -13.81 14.12 -4.48
C GLU A 386 -13.69 12.81 -5.26
N VAL A 387 -12.78 11.92 -4.86
CA VAL A 387 -12.60 10.63 -5.56
C VAL A 387 -13.86 9.76 -5.43
N ARG A 388 -14.58 9.83 -4.30
CA ARG A 388 -15.86 9.13 -4.11
C ARG A 388 -16.99 9.71 -4.96
N ALA A 389 -17.02 11.03 -5.16
CA ALA A 389 -17.97 11.67 -6.07
C ALA A 389 -17.73 11.21 -7.52
N LYS A 390 -16.48 11.26 -7.99
CA LYS A 390 -16.09 10.72 -9.32
C LYS A 390 -16.43 9.23 -9.45
N LEU A 391 -16.21 8.45 -8.39
CA LEU A 391 -16.58 7.04 -8.37
C LEU A 391 -18.10 6.83 -8.46
N ALA A 392 -18.90 7.66 -7.80
CA ALA A 392 -20.36 7.61 -7.89
C ALA A 392 -20.85 7.90 -9.32
N GLU A 393 -20.25 8.88 -10.00
CA GLU A 393 -20.51 9.14 -11.42
C GLU A 393 -20.14 7.94 -12.31
N ALA A 394 -18.96 7.34 -12.09
CA ALA A 394 -18.51 6.15 -12.81
C ALA A 394 -19.45 4.94 -12.59
N LYS A 395 -20.14 4.85 -11.45
CA LYS A 395 -21.15 3.82 -11.17
C LYS A 395 -22.45 4.04 -11.93
N LEU A 396 -22.77 5.26 -12.35
CA LEU A 396 -23.93 5.55 -13.21
C LEU A 396 -23.65 5.19 -14.68
N ARG A 397 -22.37 5.12 -15.07
CA ARG A 397 -21.91 4.83 -16.44
C ARG A 397 -21.14 3.52 -16.56
N LYS A 398 -21.63 2.47 -15.88
CA LYS A 398 -20.99 1.14 -15.88
C LYS A 398 -20.77 0.62 -17.29
N PHE A 399 -19.57 0.11 -17.54
CA PHE A 399 -19.15 -0.44 -18.84
C PHE A 399 -19.20 0.55 -20.01
N GLU A 400 -19.30 1.86 -19.78
CA GLU A 400 -19.22 2.87 -20.85
C GLU A 400 -17.96 2.66 -21.70
N ASP A 401 -16.82 2.42 -21.06
CA ASP A 401 -15.54 2.10 -21.68
C ASP A 401 -15.54 0.85 -22.58
N ALA A 402 -16.40 -0.13 -22.30
CA ALA A 402 -16.48 -1.38 -23.04
C ALA A 402 -17.59 -1.36 -24.10
N ILE A 403 -18.69 -0.65 -23.86
CA ILE A 403 -19.88 -0.59 -24.71
C ILE A 403 -19.75 0.50 -25.78
N SER A 404 -19.13 1.64 -25.45
CA SER A 404 -18.90 2.74 -26.40
C SER A 404 -18.04 2.30 -27.60
N ALA A 405 -17.22 1.26 -27.44
CA ALA A 405 -16.38 0.67 -28.47
C ALA A 405 -17.09 -0.30 -29.44
N GLY A 406 -18.37 -0.67 -29.22
CA GLY A 406 -19.15 -1.50 -30.15
C GLY A 406 -20.30 -2.35 -29.56
N ARG A 407 -21.15 -2.86 -30.48
CA ARG A 407 -22.38 -3.68 -30.33
C ARG A 407 -23.25 -3.41 -29.09
N GLN A 408 -24.39 -2.75 -29.31
CA GLN A 408 -25.48 -2.54 -28.33
C GLN A 408 -26.25 -3.82 -27.96
N VAL A 409 -26.01 -4.92 -28.68
CA VAL A 409 -26.60 -6.24 -28.43
C VAL A 409 -25.47 -7.26 -28.36
N PHE A 410 -25.30 -7.88 -27.20
CA PHE A 410 -24.32 -8.95 -27.01
C PHE A 410 -24.87 -10.24 -27.63
N ASP A 411 -24.12 -10.76 -28.60
CA ASP A 411 -24.45 -12.01 -29.29
C ASP A 411 -24.00 -13.19 -28.40
N VAL A 412 -24.80 -13.47 -27.36
CA VAL A 412 -24.53 -14.55 -26.40
C VAL A 412 -25.24 -15.81 -26.88
N GLU A 413 -24.49 -16.76 -27.44
CA GLU A 413 -25.02 -18.07 -27.81
C GLU A 413 -25.36 -18.90 -26.57
N PHE A 414 -26.59 -18.78 -26.09
CA PHE A 414 -27.14 -19.76 -25.16
C PHE A 414 -27.41 -21.05 -25.96
N ARG A 415 -26.44 -21.98 -25.97
CA ARG A 415 -26.49 -23.28 -26.71
C ARG A 415 -27.60 -24.24 -26.23
N GLY A 416 -28.84 -23.77 -26.09
CA GLY A 416 -30.00 -24.53 -25.62
C GLY A 416 -29.84 -25.15 -24.23
N ARG A 417 -28.80 -24.79 -23.47
CA ARG A 417 -28.51 -25.39 -22.16
C ARG A 417 -29.48 -24.84 -21.12
N PRO A 418 -30.07 -25.69 -20.28
CA PRO A 418 -30.92 -25.24 -19.19
C PRO A 418 -30.14 -24.36 -18.22
N ALA A 419 -30.86 -23.51 -17.49
CA ALA A 419 -30.27 -22.74 -16.40
C ALA A 419 -29.62 -23.68 -15.38
N CYS A 420 -28.47 -23.27 -14.86
CA CYS A 420 -27.77 -24.02 -13.83
C CYS A 420 -28.68 -24.19 -12.60
N PRO A 421 -28.92 -25.42 -12.10
CA PRO A 421 -29.85 -25.66 -11.00
C PRO A 421 -29.38 -25.07 -9.65
N VAL A 422 -28.17 -24.50 -9.61
CA VAL A 422 -27.55 -23.92 -8.41
C VAL A 422 -27.57 -22.40 -8.44
N CYS A 423 -27.42 -21.78 -9.61
CA CYS A 423 -27.39 -20.33 -9.74
C CYS A 423 -28.48 -19.73 -10.62
N ASP A 424 -29.32 -20.58 -11.20
CA ASP A 424 -30.36 -20.24 -12.16
C ASP A 424 -29.86 -19.41 -13.36
N ARG A 425 -28.57 -19.57 -13.69
CA ARG A 425 -27.93 -18.88 -14.83
C ARG A 425 -27.73 -19.83 -15.98
N ARG A 426 -28.07 -19.38 -17.18
CA ARG A 426 -27.71 -20.09 -18.42
C ARG A 426 -26.21 -19.92 -18.67
N PRO A 427 -25.48 -20.99 -19.01
CA PRO A 427 -24.10 -20.86 -19.45
C PRO A 427 -24.07 -20.08 -20.76
N GLY A 428 -23.44 -18.92 -20.73
CA GLY A 428 -23.01 -18.19 -21.93
C GLY A 428 -21.68 -18.72 -22.46
#